data_AF-A0A875RZ33-F1
#
_entry.id   AF-A0A875RZ33-F1
#
_cell.length_a   1.000
_cell.length_b   1.000
_cell.length_c   1.000
_cell.angle_alpha   90.00
_cell.angle_beta   90.00
_cell.angle_gamma   90.00
#
_symmetry.space_group_name_H-M   'P 1'
#
loop_
_entity.id
_entity.type
_entity.pdbx_description
1 polymer ?
#
loop_
_entity_poly.entity_id
_entity_poly.type
_entity_poly.pdbx_seq_one_letter_code
_entity_poly.pdbx_strand_id
1 'polypeptide(L)'
;MPQYAQYPRFNYTQLYLLTADIARCILYLSVHMRFLILLPLTGVRFLPGGIADFYLVVRAICAVVDCFDYVTIFGKIPRESQVVHPQLGNLIFTLLEHLVVSLAILCYPKIAKNNAFTTLVYSESLVEVIRYYYNFYKVRTFDRRHKTLRFCKKLSYTILVPVQVLAEMCLLLDSLQFQSYYEELAEYDFGIKVGIRILLLFYLPAFYTVYKGKLYDYYILAWVTSKEHAKKI
;
A
#
# COMPACT_ATOMS: atom_id res chain seq x y z
N MET A 1 33.83 -15.93 29.61
CA MET A 1 33.99 -14.67 28.83
C MET A 1 32.69 -14.41 28.09
N PRO A 2 32.02 -13.27 28.31
CA PRO A 2 30.79 -12.95 27.60
C PRO A 2 31.11 -12.78 26.12
N GLN A 3 30.46 -13.56 25.25
CA GLN A 3 30.49 -13.35 23.81
C GLN A 3 29.87 -11.97 23.55
N TYR A 4 30.69 -10.98 23.20
CA TYR A 4 30.20 -9.72 22.69
C TYR A 4 29.32 -10.03 21.48
N ALA A 5 28.02 -9.76 21.60
CA ALA A 5 27.08 -9.88 20.51
C ALA A 5 27.62 -9.03 19.34
N GLN A 6 28.17 -9.69 18.32
CA GLN A 6 28.58 -9.02 17.10
C GLN A 6 27.32 -8.41 16.48
N TYR A 7 27.19 -7.08 16.56
CA TYR A 7 26.17 -6.37 15.82
C TYR A 7 26.38 -6.67 14.33
N PRO A 8 25.36 -7.16 13.60
CA PRO A 8 25.51 -7.37 12.17
C PRO A 8 25.87 -6.03 11.51
N ARG A 9 26.98 -5.99 10.79
CA ARG A 9 27.36 -4.81 10.00
C ARG A 9 26.41 -4.70 8.82
N PHE A 10 25.50 -3.73 8.88
CA PHE A 10 24.61 -3.42 7.77
C PHE A 10 25.36 -2.67 6.66
N ASN A 11 25.07 -3.00 5.42
CA ASN A 11 25.52 -2.21 4.28
C ASN A 11 24.73 -0.87 4.21
N TYR A 12 25.28 0.19 3.62
CA TYR A 12 24.61 1.50 3.54
C TYR A 12 23.21 1.42 2.91
N THR A 13 23.03 0.56 1.90
CA THR A 13 21.72 0.31 1.28
C THR A 13 20.73 -0.35 2.25
N GLN A 14 21.19 -1.29 3.08
CA GLN A 14 20.33 -1.95 4.07
C GLN A 14 19.94 -0.98 5.18
N LEU A 15 20.87 -0.13 5.60
CA LEU A 15 20.60 0.92 6.57
C LEU A 15 19.54 1.89 6.03
N TYR A 16 19.68 2.33 4.78
CA TYR A 16 18.70 3.18 4.11
C TYR A 16 17.31 2.54 4.02
N LEU A 17 17.22 1.29 3.57
CA LEU A 17 15.94 0.57 3.50
C LEU A 17 15.30 0.44 4.88
N LEU A 18 16.11 0.15 5.91
CA LEU A 18 15.65 0.01 7.28
C LEU A 18 15.10 1.33 7.84
N THR A 19 15.79 2.46 7.62
CA THR A 19 15.32 3.77 8.08
C THR A 19 14.10 4.24 7.29
N ALA A 20 14.06 4.03 5.97
CA ALA A 20 12.93 4.34 5.12
C ALA A 20 11.67 3.53 5.50
N ASP A 21 11.81 2.22 5.76
CA ASP A 21 10.70 1.37 6.22
C ASP A 21 10.16 1.81 7.58
N ILE A 22 11.03 2.17 8.53
CA ILE A 22 10.58 2.69 9.83
C ILE A 22 9.83 4.02 9.65
N ALA A 23 10.39 4.95 8.87
CA ALA A 23 9.76 6.25 8.64
C ALA A 23 8.37 6.10 8.00
N ARG A 24 8.25 5.28 6.95
CA ARG A 24 6.97 4.97 6.29
C ARG A 24 5.99 4.29 7.25
N CYS A 25 6.46 3.34 8.07
CA CYS A 25 5.64 2.69 9.09
C CYS A 25 5.09 3.71 10.10
N ILE A 26 5.91 4.65 10.57
CA ILE A 26 5.49 5.69 11.52
C ILE A 26 4.48 6.65 10.86
N LEU A 27 4.70 7.05 9.61
CA LEU A 27 3.77 7.92 8.88
C LEU A 27 2.39 7.26 8.75
N TYR A 28 2.30 6.02 8.27
CA TYR A 28 1.00 5.35 8.18
C TYR A 28 0.39 5.01 9.54
N LEU A 29 1.21 4.71 10.55
CA LEU A 29 0.72 4.54 11.92
C LEU A 29 0.11 5.84 12.44
N SER A 30 0.72 6.99 12.13
CA SER A 30 0.18 8.29 12.52
C SER A 30 -1.16 8.59 11.82
N VAL A 31 -1.32 8.21 10.54
CA VAL A 31 -2.61 8.27 9.83
C VAL A 31 -3.65 7.41 10.54
N HIS A 32 -3.27 6.18 10.90
CA HIS A 32 -4.15 5.24 11.57
C HIS A 32 -4.58 5.74 12.96
N MET A 33 -3.64 6.25 13.76
CA MET A 33 -3.95 6.81 15.07
C MET A 33 -4.83 8.06 14.97
N ARG A 34 -4.54 8.94 14.01
CA ARG A 34 -5.39 10.11 13.72
C ARG A 34 -6.79 9.69 13.30
N PHE A 35 -6.94 8.64 12.49
CA PHE A 35 -8.22 8.05 12.13
C PHE A 35 -8.99 7.55 13.35
N LEU A 36 -8.35 6.76 14.22
CA LEU A 36 -8.96 6.20 15.42
C LEU A 36 -9.40 7.27 16.43
N ILE A 37 -8.70 8.40 16.50
CA ILE A 37 -9.07 9.54 17.35
C ILE A 37 -10.22 10.34 16.72
N LEU A 38 -10.15 10.63 15.42
CA LEU A 38 -11.15 11.46 14.75
C LEU A 38 -12.50 10.75 14.55
N LEU A 39 -12.50 9.45 14.27
CA LEU A 39 -13.72 8.68 14.01
C LEU A 39 -14.78 8.82 15.12
N PRO A 40 -14.47 8.60 16.42
CA PRO A 40 -15.44 8.81 17.48
C PRO A 40 -15.72 10.29 17.77
N LEU A 41 -14.80 11.20 17.46
CA LEU A 41 -14.89 12.61 17.82
C LEU A 41 -15.76 13.42 16.85
N THR A 42 -15.62 13.17 15.55
CA THR A 42 -16.30 13.94 14.50
C THR A 42 -17.35 13.13 13.75
N GLY A 43 -17.34 11.81 13.90
CA GLY A 43 -18.17 10.88 13.13
C GLY A 43 -17.79 10.85 11.65
N VAL A 44 -18.42 9.96 10.89
CA VAL A 44 -18.07 9.71 9.48
C VAL A 44 -18.27 10.94 8.59
N ARG A 45 -19.25 11.80 8.92
CA ARG A 45 -19.63 12.95 8.08
C ARG A 45 -18.58 14.07 8.05
N PHE A 46 -17.84 14.28 9.15
CA PHE A 46 -16.87 15.36 9.29
C PHE A 46 -15.42 14.88 9.32
N LEU A 47 -15.20 13.56 9.39
CA LEU A 47 -13.89 12.93 9.31
C LEU A 47 -13.04 13.40 8.11
N PRO A 48 -13.58 13.59 6.89
CA PRO A 48 -12.78 14.00 5.73
C PRO A 48 -12.03 15.31 5.92
N GLY A 49 -12.67 16.33 6.51
CA GLY A 49 -12.05 17.64 6.73
C GLY A 49 -10.88 17.59 7.71
N GLY A 50 -10.81 16.56 8.55
CA GLY A 50 -9.74 16.39 9.54
C GLY A 50 -8.61 15.46 9.11
N ILE A 51 -8.82 14.58 8.10
CA ILE A 51 -7.84 13.53 7.76
C ILE A 51 -7.43 13.49 6.29
N ALA A 52 -8.27 13.95 5.35
CA ALA A 52 -8.04 13.73 3.92
C ALA A 52 -6.70 14.31 3.46
N ASP A 53 -6.42 15.57 3.77
CA ASP A 53 -5.17 16.23 3.38
C ASP A 53 -3.95 15.52 3.97
N PHE A 54 -4.02 15.12 5.24
CA PHE A 54 -2.93 14.42 5.90
C PHE A 54 -2.66 13.05 5.28
N TYR A 55 -3.72 12.29 5.01
CA TYR A 55 -3.64 11.00 4.37
C TYR A 55 -3.10 11.10 2.94
N LEU A 56 -3.56 12.07 2.14
CA LEU A 56 -3.08 12.30 0.78
C LEU A 56 -1.60 12.68 0.75
N VAL A 57 -1.15 13.55 1.66
CA VAL A 57 0.27 13.93 1.77
C VAL A 57 1.13 12.71 2.15
N VAL A 58 0.71 11.91 3.13
CA VAL A 58 1.45 10.70 3.53
C VAL A 58 1.50 9.70 2.37
N ARG A 59 0.38 9.49 1.67
CA ARG A 59 0.29 8.60 0.50
C ARG A 59 1.23 9.07 -0.62
N ALA A 60 1.26 10.37 -0.90
CA ALA A 60 2.13 10.98 -1.91
C ALA A 60 3.62 10.84 -1.56
N ILE A 61 4.00 11.16 -0.32
CA ILE A 61 5.40 11.02 0.15
C ILE A 61 5.85 9.56 0.01
N CYS A 62 5.03 8.60 0.45
CA CYS A 62 5.39 7.19 0.36
C CYS A 62 5.50 6.71 -1.09
N ALA A 63 4.61 7.17 -1.98
CA ALA A 63 4.69 6.87 -3.41
C ALA A 63 5.99 7.40 -4.05
N VAL A 64 6.41 8.61 -3.69
CA VAL A 64 7.69 9.18 -4.18
C VAL A 64 8.88 8.37 -3.68
N VAL A 65 8.87 7.95 -2.40
CA VAL A 65 9.93 7.09 -1.85
C VAL A 65 9.94 5.72 -2.54
N ASP A 66 8.79 5.11 -2.79
CA ASP A 66 8.70 3.82 -3.50
C ASP A 66 9.24 3.92 -4.94
N CYS A 67 8.97 5.03 -5.64
CA CYS A 67 9.58 5.33 -6.94
C CYS A 67 11.11 5.45 -6.85
N PHE A 68 11.60 6.19 -5.85
CA PHE A 68 13.03 6.40 -5.64
C PHE A 68 13.75 5.09 -5.30
N ASP A 69 13.20 4.29 -4.39
CA ASP A 69 13.70 2.96 -4.03
C ASP A 69 13.83 2.08 -5.28
N TYR A 70 12.81 2.08 -6.13
CA TYR A 70 12.81 1.30 -7.35
C TYR A 70 13.91 1.73 -8.33
N VAL A 71 14.01 3.03 -8.63
CA VAL A 71 14.98 3.55 -9.61
C VAL A 71 16.42 3.40 -9.12
N THR A 72 16.67 3.67 -7.83
CA THR A 72 18.04 3.77 -7.31
C THR A 72 18.61 2.43 -6.84
N ILE A 73 17.78 1.58 -6.23
CA ILE A 73 18.21 0.30 -5.64
C ILE A 73 17.87 -0.84 -6.59
N PHE A 74 16.57 -1.05 -6.85
CA PHE A 74 16.13 -2.25 -7.57
C PHE A 74 16.45 -2.22 -9.07
N GLY A 75 16.49 -1.03 -9.68
CA GLY A 75 16.87 -0.85 -11.08
C GLY A 75 18.34 -1.16 -11.38
N LYS A 76 19.21 -1.18 -10.37
CA LYS A 76 20.66 -1.44 -10.53
C LYS A 76 21.06 -2.88 -10.19
N ILE A 77 20.16 -3.67 -9.63
CA ILE A 77 20.45 -5.05 -9.23
C ILE A 77 20.31 -5.96 -10.46
N PRO A 78 21.32 -6.76 -10.82
CA PRO A 78 21.22 -7.67 -11.95
C PRO A 78 20.08 -8.70 -11.75
N ARG A 79 19.35 -8.99 -12.83
CA ARG A 79 18.19 -9.89 -12.84
C ARG A 79 18.52 -11.33 -12.40
N GLU A 80 19.78 -11.73 -12.47
CA GLU A 80 20.28 -13.05 -12.09
C GLU A 80 20.56 -13.20 -10.58
N SER A 81 20.42 -12.13 -9.80
CA SER A 81 20.63 -12.20 -8.35
C SER A 81 19.48 -12.92 -7.64
N GLN A 82 19.80 -13.60 -6.53
CA GLN A 82 18.81 -14.28 -5.65
C GLN A 82 17.92 -13.32 -4.85
N VAL A 83 17.95 -12.02 -5.16
CA VAL A 83 17.18 -10.99 -4.46
C VAL A 83 15.80 -10.91 -5.09
N VAL A 84 14.75 -10.92 -4.26
CA VAL A 84 13.36 -10.79 -4.70
C VAL A 84 13.19 -9.40 -5.34
N HIS A 85 13.02 -9.37 -6.66
CA HIS A 85 12.79 -8.15 -7.42
C HIS A 85 11.32 -7.74 -7.37
N PRO A 86 10.99 -6.49 -6.99
CA PRO A 86 9.67 -5.96 -7.22
C PRO A 86 9.42 -5.88 -8.73
N GLN A 87 8.30 -6.44 -9.20
CA GLN A 87 7.94 -6.36 -10.62
C GLN A 87 7.55 -4.91 -10.97
N LEU A 88 8.22 -4.33 -11.97
CA LEU A 88 7.97 -2.96 -12.45
C LEU A 88 6.49 -2.70 -12.75
N GLY A 89 5.82 -3.67 -13.39
CA GLY A 89 4.39 -3.56 -13.71
C GLY A 89 3.53 -3.36 -12.47
N ASN A 90 3.77 -4.14 -11.40
CA ASN A 90 3.02 -4.02 -10.15
C ASN A 90 3.24 -2.65 -9.48
N LEU A 91 4.46 -2.10 -9.56
CA LEU A 91 4.74 -0.76 -9.06
C LEU A 91 3.96 0.30 -9.84
N ILE A 92 3.99 0.25 -11.18
CA ILE A 92 3.25 1.19 -12.03
C ILE A 92 1.75 1.14 -11.74
N PHE A 93 1.18 -0.06 -11.63
CA PHE A 93 -0.25 -0.20 -11.32
C PHE A 93 -0.59 0.38 -9.95
N THR A 94 0.23 0.12 -8.93
CA THR A 94 0.02 0.65 -7.57
C THR A 94 0.14 2.19 -7.56
N LEU A 95 1.12 2.75 -8.28
CA LEU A 95 1.29 4.21 -8.38
C LEU A 95 0.13 4.87 -9.14
N LEU A 96 -0.33 4.26 -10.23
CA LEU A 96 -1.46 4.73 -10.99
C LEU A 96 -2.75 4.71 -10.16
N GLU A 97 -2.97 3.62 -9.42
CA GLU A 97 -4.07 3.49 -8.45
C GLU A 97 -4.03 4.63 -7.43
N HIS A 98 -2.87 4.81 -6.77
CA HIS A 98 -2.68 5.86 -5.77
C HIS A 98 -2.96 7.25 -6.35
N LEU A 99 -2.46 7.52 -7.56
CA LEU A 99 -2.64 8.80 -8.24
C LEU A 99 -4.11 9.04 -8.56
N VAL A 100 -4.80 8.06 -9.16
CA VAL A 100 -6.19 8.19 -9.59
C VAL A 100 -7.12 8.40 -8.40
N VAL A 101 -6.95 7.65 -7.33
CA VAL A 101 -7.78 7.80 -6.12
C VAL A 101 -7.48 9.13 -5.43
N SER A 102 -6.22 9.54 -5.37
CA SER A 102 -5.83 10.84 -4.82
C SER A 102 -6.44 12.00 -5.62
N LEU A 103 -6.36 11.94 -6.95
CA LEU A 103 -7.00 12.93 -7.83
C LEU A 103 -8.51 12.94 -7.66
N ALA A 104 -9.16 11.78 -7.56
CA ALA A 104 -10.60 11.72 -7.35
C ALA A 104 -11.02 12.41 -6.03
N ILE A 105 -10.28 12.18 -4.95
CA ILE A 105 -10.56 12.82 -3.64
C ILE A 105 -10.35 14.33 -3.71
N LEU A 106 -9.28 14.80 -4.39
CA LEU A 106 -8.99 16.22 -4.55
C LEU A 106 -10.01 16.94 -5.44
N CYS A 107 -10.37 16.35 -6.59
CA CYS A 107 -11.30 16.96 -7.53
C CYS A 107 -12.76 16.92 -7.05
N TYR A 108 -13.13 15.90 -6.25
CA TYR A 108 -14.50 15.67 -5.80
C TYR A 108 -14.56 15.44 -4.27
N PRO A 109 -14.27 16.43 -3.42
CA PRO A 109 -14.19 16.27 -1.96
C PRO A 109 -15.50 15.78 -1.31
N LYS A 110 -16.64 15.90 -2.02
CA LYS A 110 -17.93 15.34 -1.58
C LYS A 110 -17.90 13.81 -1.47
N ILE A 111 -17.10 13.11 -2.26
CA ILE A 111 -16.99 11.63 -2.21
C ILE A 111 -16.42 11.17 -0.86
N ALA A 112 -15.57 11.98 -0.24
CA ALA A 112 -14.93 11.63 1.02
C ALA A 112 -15.94 11.51 2.18
N LYS A 113 -17.15 12.08 2.05
CA LYS A 113 -18.20 11.98 3.07
C LYS A 113 -18.84 10.58 3.15
N ASN A 114 -18.55 9.69 2.20
CA ASN A 114 -19.06 8.33 2.20
C ASN A 114 -18.24 7.42 3.14
N ASN A 115 -18.88 6.39 3.69
CA ASN A 115 -18.25 5.32 4.47
C ASN A 115 -17.12 4.62 3.69
N ALA A 116 -17.19 4.62 2.36
CA ALA A 116 -16.12 4.12 1.49
C ALA A 116 -14.78 4.80 1.79
N PHE A 117 -14.76 6.12 2.02
CA PHE A 117 -13.53 6.83 2.37
C PHE A 117 -12.97 6.42 3.73
N THR A 118 -13.83 6.29 4.74
CA THR A 118 -13.37 5.80 6.07
C THR A 118 -12.81 4.39 5.99
N THR A 119 -13.44 3.53 5.19
CA THR A 119 -13.01 2.14 5.00
C THR A 119 -11.69 2.08 4.24
N LEU A 120 -11.52 2.92 3.22
CA LEU A 120 -10.27 3.07 2.48
C LEU A 120 -9.12 3.46 3.41
N VAL A 121 -9.27 4.58 4.13
CA VAL A 121 -8.21 5.09 5.02
C VAL A 121 -7.85 4.07 6.09
N TYR A 122 -8.84 3.39 6.68
CA TYR A 122 -8.60 2.35 7.68
C TYR A 122 -7.86 1.14 7.09
N SER A 123 -8.37 0.57 5.99
CA SER A 123 -7.81 -0.64 5.39
C SER A 123 -6.41 -0.39 4.84
N GLU A 124 -6.19 0.69 4.10
CA GLU A 124 -4.89 1.02 3.52
C GLU A 124 -3.85 1.33 4.60
N SER A 125 -4.18 2.17 5.59
CA SER A 125 -3.22 2.50 6.67
C SER A 125 -2.78 1.25 7.44
N LEU A 126 -3.70 0.32 7.70
CA LEU A 126 -3.39 -0.92 8.41
C LEU A 126 -2.56 -1.87 7.53
N VAL A 127 -2.90 -2.03 6.24
CA VAL A 127 -2.11 -2.81 5.27
C VAL A 127 -0.69 -2.29 5.18
N GLU A 128 -0.52 -0.98 5.04
CA GLU A 128 0.77 -0.31 4.88
C GLU A 128 1.61 -0.40 6.16
N VAL A 129 1.02 -0.19 7.35
CA VAL A 129 1.73 -0.40 8.63
C VAL A 129 2.27 -1.83 8.72
N ILE A 130 1.43 -2.84 8.44
CA ILE A 130 1.87 -4.24 8.48
C ILE A 130 2.95 -4.51 7.42
N ARG A 131 2.83 -3.91 6.23
CA ARG A 131 3.78 -4.05 5.12
C ARG A 131 5.16 -3.55 5.51
N TYR A 132 5.28 -2.31 5.98
CA TYR A 132 6.57 -1.72 6.36
C TYR A 132 7.14 -2.35 7.63
N TYR A 133 6.29 -2.67 8.61
CA TYR A 133 6.74 -3.37 9.81
C TYR A 133 7.30 -4.76 9.49
N TYR A 134 6.67 -5.50 8.56
CA TYR A 134 7.21 -6.75 8.03
C TYR A 134 8.54 -6.55 7.30
N ASN A 135 8.64 -5.54 6.43
CA ASN A 135 9.85 -5.29 5.65
C ASN A 135 11.03 -4.90 6.56
N PHE A 136 10.79 -4.04 7.55
CA PHE A 136 11.75 -3.71 8.60
C PHE A 136 12.29 -4.96 9.30
N TYR A 137 11.39 -5.85 9.75
CA TYR A 137 11.79 -7.09 10.43
C TYR A 137 12.55 -8.04 9.49
N LYS A 138 12.14 -8.12 8.22
CA LYS A 138 12.79 -8.93 7.20
C LYS A 138 14.24 -8.47 6.96
N VAL A 139 14.47 -7.17 6.82
CA VAL A 139 15.81 -6.59 6.62
C VAL A 139 16.66 -6.75 7.88
N ARG A 140 16.11 -6.43 9.06
CA ARG A 140 16.83 -6.51 10.34
C ARG A 140 17.29 -7.93 10.66
N THR A 141 16.47 -8.93 10.35
CA THR A 141 16.70 -10.32 10.77
C THR A 141 17.23 -11.20 9.63
N PHE A 142 17.68 -10.60 8.52
CA PHE A 142 18.15 -11.31 7.32
C PHE A 142 17.22 -12.46 6.91
N ASP A 143 15.92 -12.16 6.86
CA ASP A 143 14.86 -13.12 6.49
C ASP A 143 14.65 -14.31 7.46
N ARG A 144 15.14 -14.23 8.71
CA ARG A 144 14.72 -15.20 9.74
C ARG A 144 13.21 -15.14 9.93
N ARG A 145 12.56 -16.29 9.71
CA ARG A 145 11.12 -16.42 9.47
C ARG A 145 10.30 -16.27 10.76
N HIS A 146 9.90 -15.06 11.16
CA HIS A 146 8.93 -14.90 12.24
C HIS A 146 7.53 -15.34 11.77
N LYS A 147 7.06 -16.50 12.27
CA LYS A 147 5.83 -17.14 11.78
C LYS A 147 4.59 -16.26 11.97
N THR A 148 4.47 -15.59 13.11
CA THR A 148 3.29 -14.74 13.41
C THR A 148 3.23 -13.52 12.50
N LEU A 149 4.36 -12.86 12.24
CA LEU A 149 4.40 -11.64 11.43
C LEU A 149 4.09 -11.96 9.96
N ARG A 150 4.56 -13.12 9.48
CA ARG A 150 4.18 -13.64 8.17
C ARG A 150 2.69 -13.98 8.11
N PHE A 151 2.13 -14.57 9.16
CA PHE A 151 0.70 -14.85 9.24
C PHE A 151 -0.13 -13.55 9.21
N CYS A 152 0.24 -12.55 10.01
CA CYS A 152 -0.41 -11.24 9.99
C CYS A 152 -0.35 -10.59 8.61
N LYS A 153 0.81 -10.62 7.93
CA LYS A 153 0.95 -10.11 6.55
C LYS A 153 0.07 -10.86 5.55
N LYS A 154 -0.05 -12.19 5.68
CA LYS A 154 -0.94 -12.99 4.83
C LYS A 154 -2.40 -12.65 5.07
N LEU A 155 -2.80 -12.53 6.33
CA LEU A 155 -4.17 -12.22 6.72
C LEU A 155 -4.56 -10.81 6.26
N SER A 156 -3.70 -9.82 6.49
CA SER A 156 -3.92 -8.45 6.04
C SER A 156 -4.04 -8.39 4.52
N TYR A 157 -3.15 -9.06 3.78
CA TYR A 157 -3.25 -9.10 2.32
C TYR A 157 -4.51 -9.83 1.84
N THR A 158 -4.91 -10.91 2.50
CA THR A 158 -6.07 -11.71 2.06
C THR A 158 -7.38 -10.96 2.29
N ILE A 159 -7.52 -10.24 3.40
CA ILE A 159 -8.80 -9.62 3.81
C ILE A 159 -8.83 -8.11 3.50
N LEU A 160 -7.81 -7.37 3.92
CA LEU A 160 -7.85 -5.90 3.87
C LEU A 160 -7.63 -5.36 2.46
N VAL A 161 -6.85 -6.03 1.61
CA VAL A 161 -6.63 -5.58 0.23
C VAL A 161 -7.91 -5.64 -0.61
N PRO A 162 -8.72 -6.72 -0.59
CA PRO A 162 -10.04 -6.70 -1.23
C PRO A 162 -10.97 -5.61 -0.69
N VAL A 163 -10.96 -5.39 0.63
CA VAL A 163 -11.77 -4.33 1.27
C VAL A 163 -11.33 -2.94 0.79
N GLN A 164 -10.02 -2.72 0.69
CA GLN A 164 -9.44 -1.49 0.15
C GLN A 164 -9.90 -1.25 -1.29
N VAL A 165 -9.74 -2.25 -2.16
CA VAL A 165 -10.09 -2.20 -3.58
C VAL A 165 -11.59 -1.93 -3.77
N LEU A 166 -12.45 -2.58 -2.99
CA LEU A 166 -13.89 -2.30 -3.02
C LEU A 166 -14.20 -0.86 -2.58
N ALA A 167 -13.52 -0.36 -1.56
CA ALA A 167 -13.68 1.02 -1.10
C ALA A 167 -13.22 2.03 -2.17
N GLU A 168 -12.10 1.78 -2.86
CA GLU A 168 -11.64 2.59 -3.98
C GLU A 168 -12.64 2.59 -5.14
N MET A 169 -13.17 1.42 -5.51
CA MET A 169 -14.20 1.31 -6.54
C MET A 169 -15.44 2.11 -6.19
N CYS A 170 -15.93 2.02 -4.95
CA CYS A 170 -17.08 2.80 -4.49
C CYS A 170 -16.82 4.31 -4.61
N LEU A 171 -15.63 4.78 -4.21
CA LEU A 171 -15.27 6.21 -4.32
C LEU A 171 -15.17 6.68 -5.78
N LEU A 172 -14.61 5.85 -6.65
CA LEU A 172 -14.53 6.14 -8.08
C LEU A 172 -15.90 6.08 -8.77
N LEU A 173 -16.83 5.26 -8.29
CA LEU A 173 -18.21 5.26 -8.78
C LEU A 173 -18.96 6.51 -8.31
N ASP A 174 -18.75 6.92 -7.06
CA ASP A 174 -19.35 8.14 -6.51
C ASP A 174 -18.83 9.40 -7.21
N SER A 175 -17.54 9.45 -7.58
CA SER A 175 -16.96 10.61 -8.27
C SER A 175 -17.61 10.87 -9.63
N LEU A 176 -18.20 9.86 -10.27
CA LEU A 176 -18.94 10.03 -11.52
C LEU A 176 -20.25 10.83 -11.34
N GLN A 177 -20.84 10.81 -10.15
CA GLN A 177 -22.12 11.46 -9.85
C GLN A 177 -21.94 12.96 -9.52
N PHE A 178 -20.79 13.34 -8.97
CA PHE A 178 -20.54 14.71 -8.55
C PHE A 178 -19.96 15.56 -9.68
N GLN A 179 -20.20 16.87 -9.60
CA GLN A 179 -19.52 17.86 -10.45
C GLN A 179 -18.16 18.21 -9.84
N SER A 180 -17.20 18.56 -10.72
CA SER A 180 -15.88 19.04 -10.34
C SER A 180 -15.99 20.17 -9.32
N TYR A 181 -15.14 20.14 -8.29
CA TYR A 181 -15.02 21.25 -7.33
C TYR A 181 -14.32 22.47 -7.94
N TYR A 182 -13.41 22.25 -8.89
CA TYR A 182 -12.65 23.32 -9.54
C TYR A 182 -13.34 23.73 -10.84
N GLU A 183 -13.67 25.02 -10.96
CA GLU A 183 -14.31 25.58 -12.17
C GLU A 183 -13.42 25.42 -13.41
N GLU A 184 -12.10 25.57 -13.26
CA GLU A 184 -11.12 25.38 -14.34
C GLU A 184 -11.09 23.95 -14.89
N LEU A 185 -11.44 22.96 -14.07
CA LEU A 185 -11.53 21.56 -14.49
C LEU A 185 -12.91 21.18 -15.04
N ALA A 186 -13.90 22.09 -15.00
CA ALA A 186 -15.24 21.81 -15.49
C ALA A 186 -15.26 21.50 -17.00
N GLU A 187 -14.39 22.15 -17.79
CA GLU A 187 -14.23 21.87 -19.22
C GLU A 187 -13.70 20.45 -19.50
N TYR A 188 -12.86 19.93 -18.59
CA TYR A 188 -12.23 18.61 -18.69
C TYR A 188 -13.00 17.51 -17.95
N ASP A 189 -14.08 17.86 -17.24
CA ASP A 189 -14.85 16.94 -16.38
C ASP A 189 -15.38 15.74 -17.18
N PHE A 190 -15.78 15.95 -18.44
CA PHE A 190 -16.19 14.87 -19.33
C PHE A 190 -15.05 13.87 -19.60
N GLY A 191 -13.85 14.38 -19.95
CA GLY A 191 -12.68 13.55 -20.21
C GLY A 191 -12.22 12.77 -18.98
N ILE A 192 -12.21 13.42 -17.82
CA ILE A 192 -11.86 12.80 -16.54
C ILE A 192 -12.85 11.67 -16.20
N LYS A 193 -14.16 11.92 -16.35
CA LYS A 193 -15.19 10.91 -16.09
C LYS A 193 -15.12 9.73 -17.05
N VAL A 194 -14.83 9.97 -18.33
CA VAL A 194 -14.58 8.89 -19.29
C VAL A 194 -13.36 8.06 -18.88
N GLY A 195 -12.26 8.71 -18.47
CA GLY A 195 -11.08 8.04 -17.96
C GLY A 195 -11.37 7.16 -16.74
N ILE A 196 -12.14 7.68 -15.77
CA ILE A 196 -12.56 6.92 -14.57
C ILE A 196 -13.41 5.70 -14.97
N ARG A 197 -14.33 5.82 -15.93
CA ARG A 197 -15.14 4.69 -16.42
C ARG A 197 -14.30 3.59 -17.06
N ILE A 198 -13.35 3.97 -17.92
CA ILE A 198 -12.42 3.03 -18.55
C ILE A 198 -11.60 2.33 -17.46
N LEU A 199 -11.07 3.10 -16.50
CA LEU A 199 -10.30 2.55 -15.41
C LEU A 199 -11.12 1.54 -14.60
N LEU A 200 -12.35 1.88 -14.20
CA LEU A 200 -13.26 0.98 -13.47
C LEU A 200 -13.52 -0.34 -14.21
N LEU A 201 -13.65 -0.32 -15.54
CA LEU A 201 -13.81 -1.54 -16.35
C LEU A 201 -12.60 -2.46 -16.28
N PHE A 202 -11.38 -1.90 -16.32
CA PHE A 202 -10.14 -2.66 -16.25
C PHE A 202 -9.68 -2.97 -14.82
N TYR A 203 -10.21 -2.25 -13.83
CA TYR A 203 -9.77 -2.30 -12.44
C TYR A 203 -9.99 -3.70 -11.82
N LEU A 204 -11.18 -4.27 -11.98
CA LEU A 204 -11.50 -5.61 -11.45
C LEU A 204 -10.68 -6.74 -12.10
N PRO A 205 -10.59 -6.85 -13.45
CA PRO A 205 -9.76 -7.88 -14.09
C PRO A 205 -8.28 -7.74 -13.71
N ALA A 206 -7.73 -6.52 -13.73
CA ALA A 206 -6.35 -6.27 -13.36
C ALA A 206 -6.10 -6.68 -11.90
N PHE A 207 -6.95 -6.22 -10.97
CA PHE A 207 -6.85 -6.60 -9.57
C PHE A 207 -6.92 -8.12 -9.38
N TYR A 208 -7.88 -8.79 -10.00
CA TYR A 208 -8.06 -10.24 -9.87
C TYR A 208 -6.80 -11.01 -10.30
N THR A 209 -6.19 -10.64 -11.42
CA THR A 209 -4.97 -11.32 -11.91
C THR A 209 -3.80 -11.15 -10.94
N VAL A 210 -3.58 -9.93 -10.43
CA VAL A 210 -2.51 -9.62 -9.46
C VAL A 210 -2.77 -10.32 -8.13
N TYR A 211 -3.99 -10.23 -7.63
CA TYR A 211 -4.40 -10.81 -6.34
C TYR A 211 -4.29 -12.34 -6.36
N LYS A 212 -4.75 -12.99 -7.43
CA LYS A 212 -4.61 -14.45 -7.61
C LYS A 212 -3.13 -14.87 -7.62
N GLY A 213 -2.27 -14.14 -8.33
CA GLY A 213 -0.83 -14.41 -8.37
C GLY A 213 -0.20 -14.32 -6.97
N LYS A 214 -0.48 -13.26 -6.22
CA LYS A 214 0.05 -13.09 -4.86
C LYS A 214 -0.51 -14.11 -3.86
N LEU A 215 -1.78 -14.49 -3.97
CA LEU A 215 -2.34 -15.57 -3.15
C LEU A 215 -1.63 -16.90 -3.43
N TYR A 216 -1.39 -17.22 -4.69
CA TYR A 216 -0.64 -18.41 -5.08
C TYR A 216 0.77 -18.42 -4.44
N ASP A 217 1.48 -17.29 -4.48
CA ASP A 217 2.79 -17.14 -3.84
C ASP A 217 2.73 -17.36 -2.32
N TYR A 218 1.71 -16.78 -1.66
CA TYR A 218 1.58 -16.86 -0.21
C TYR A 218 1.18 -18.25 0.30
N TYR A 219 0.34 -18.99 -0.42
CA TYR A 219 -0.24 -20.24 0.07
C TYR A 219 0.41 -21.48 -0.55
N ILE A 220 0.72 -21.48 -1.85
CA ILE A 220 1.17 -22.69 -2.57
C ILE A 220 2.70 -22.75 -2.60
N LEU A 221 3.38 -21.72 -3.10
CA LEU A 221 4.86 -21.69 -3.16
C LEU A 221 5.50 -21.75 -1.77
N ALA A 222 4.92 -21.04 -0.79
CA ALA A 222 5.39 -21.08 0.59
C ALA A 222 5.22 -22.47 1.25
N TRP A 223 4.24 -23.26 0.82
CA TRP A 223 4.02 -24.61 1.32
C TRP A 223 4.97 -25.63 0.67
N VAL A 224 5.17 -25.54 -0.64
CA VAL A 224 6.11 -26.40 -1.40
C VAL A 224 7.54 -26.23 -0.87
N THR A 225 8.01 -24.99 -0.71
CA THR A 225 9.34 -24.70 -0.15
C THR A 225 9.51 -25.16 1.30
N SER A 226 8.43 -25.17 2.09
CA SER A 226 8.46 -25.72 3.45
C SER A 226 8.62 -27.24 3.45
N LYS A 227 8.01 -27.94 2.50
CA LYS A 227 8.14 -29.40 2.35
C LYS A 227 9.50 -29.83 1.84
N GLU A 228 10.08 -29.09 0.91
CA GLU A 228 11.42 -29.40 0.38
C GLU A 228 12.52 -29.23 1.42
N HIS A 229 12.43 -28.20 2.30
CA HIS A 229 13.35 -28.09 3.43
C HIS A 229 13.16 -29.19 4.46
N ALA A 230 11.92 -29.63 4.71
CA ALA A 230 11.66 -30.73 5.64
C ALA A 230 12.16 -32.10 5.12
N LYS A 231 12.37 -32.26 3.81
CA LYS A 231 12.96 -33.47 3.20
C LYS A 231 14.51 -33.46 3.17
N LYS A 232 15.13 -32.31 3.44
CA LYS A 232 16.60 -32.14 3.41
C LYS A 232 17.24 -32.18 4.81
N ILE A 233 16.43 -32.36 5.86
CA ILE A 233 16.83 -32.56 7.26
C ILE A 233 16.57 -34.03 7.57
#